data_AF-A0A2S0MZ47-F1
#
_entry.id   AF-A0A2S0MZ47-F1
#
_cell.length_a   1.000
_cell.length_b   1.000
_cell.length_c   1.000
_cell.angle_alpha   90.00
_cell.angle_beta   90.00
_cell.angle_gamma   90.00
#
_symmetry.space_group_name_H-M   'P 1'
#
loop_
_entity.id
_entity.type
_entity.pdbx_description
1 polymer ?
#
loop_
_entity_poly.entity_id
_entity_poly.type
_entity_poly.pdbx_seq_one_letter_code
_entity_poly.pdbx_strand_id
1 'polypeptide(L)'
;MRNVASIVTLFGPSPQCNPSGGAMFAPVVRALMRVPTLLLLASTHAFGAGTHCLPHESVAFSCSLAVSKVVSVCFAKASNAKPATLFYRFGRLGAPELVFPESPAGSLQRFRYAHYFRYQVDRTELNFSNAGVEYSVFDDYDGEERPKYARGVRVTANGKEHELLCKRDVASHLKELAALVPCDAESGLTLDGCK
;
A
#
# COMPACT_ATOMS: atom_id res chain seq x y z
N MET A 1 45.47 -11.94 27.30
CA MET A 1 46.77 -11.66 26.65
C MET A 1 46.45 -11.11 25.26
N ARG A 2 46.62 -9.79 25.05
CA ARG A 2 47.62 -9.18 24.14
C ARG A 2 47.42 -9.57 22.66
N ASN A 3 47.47 -8.70 21.65
CA ASN A 3 47.50 -7.24 21.51
C ASN A 3 47.68 -6.96 19.99
N VAL A 4 47.10 -5.87 19.46
CA VAL A 4 47.49 -5.01 18.28
C VAL A 4 47.86 -5.66 16.90
N ALA A 5 47.81 -5.06 15.72
CA ALA A 5 47.54 -3.71 15.18
C ALA A 5 47.35 -3.83 13.64
N SER A 6 46.47 -3.03 13.03
CA SER A 6 46.77 -1.92 12.09
C SER A 6 47.24 -2.22 10.65
N ILE A 7 46.50 -1.65 9.68
CA ILE A 7 46.91 -0.92 8.46
C ILE A 7 45.62 -0.22 7.97
N VAL A 8 45.40 1.10 8.03
CA VAL A 8 46.07 2.32 7.54
C VAL A 8 45.66 2.72 6.10
N THR A 9 44.84 3.80 6.05
CA THR A 9 44.67 4.87 5.01
C THR A 9 44.08 4.49 3.64
N LEU A 10 43.15 5.26 3.05
CA LEU A 10 43.34 6.65 2.60
C LEU A 10 42.04 7.48 2.63
N PHE A 11 42.13 8.63 3.33
CA PHE A 11 41.28 9.81 3.19
C PHE A 11 41.72 10.61 1.95
N GLY A 12 40.77 11.20 1.22
CA GLY A 12 41.03 12.25 0.23
C GLY A 12 39.95 13.34 0.31
N PRO A 13 40.27 14.56 0.79
CA PRO A 13 39.38 15.73 0.76
C PRO A 13 39.80 16.74 -0.31
N SER A 14 38.85 17.51 -0.86
CA SER A 14 39.08 18.73 -1.65
C SER A 14 37.77 19.52 -1.81
N PRO A 15 37.78 20.85 -2.03
CA PRO A 15 38.49 21.88 -1.28
C PRO A 15 37.56 23.04 -0.85
N GLN A 16 38.03 23.81 0.13
CA GLN A 16 37.41 25.04 0.64
C GLN A 16 37.86 26.26 -0.19
N CYS A 17 36.97 27.21 -0.44
CA CYS A 17 37.31 28.56 -0.89
C CYS A 17 36.96 29.57 0.22
N ASN A 18 37.97 30.35 0.64
CA ASN A 18 37.97 31.34 1.71
C ASN A 18 37.58 32.74 1.17
N PRO A 19 37.10 33.69 2.01
CA PRO A 19 36.72 35.04 1.60
C PRO A 19 37.90 36.02 1.67
N SER A 20 37.86 37.06 0.82
CA SER A 20 38.77 38.21 0.87
C SER A 20 37.98 39.47 1.22
N GLY A 21 38.56 40.27 2.13
CA GLY A 21 37.90 41.39 2.82
C GLY A 21 37.91 42.73 2.09
N GLY A 22 37.40 43.74 2.78
CA GLY A 22 37.46 45.14 2.39
C GLY A 22 36.43 45.98 3.16
N ALA A 23 36.92 46.90 3.99
CA ALA A 23 36.12 47.72 4.90
C ALA A 23 35.88 49.16 4.38
N MET A 24 34.81 49.75 4.91
CA MET A 24 34.54 51.17 5.20
C MET A 24 34.02 52.17 4.12
N PHE A 25 33.12 53.03 4.65
CA PHE A 25 32.69 54.39 4.25
C PHE A 25 31.38 54.57 3.42
N ALA A 26 30.26 54.76 4.16
CA ALA A 26 29.23 55.86 4.16
C ALA A 26 28.83 56.63 2.85
N PRO A 27 27.73 57.42 2.84
CA PRO A 27 26.35 57.20 3.30
C PRO A 27 25.29 57.63 2.23
N VAL A 28 24.00 57.50 2.55
CA VAL A 28 22.81 58.18 1.96
C VAL A 28 22.59 58.05 0.43
N VAL A 29 21.57 57.31 0.00
CA VAL A 29 20.39 57.83 -0.74
C VAL A 29 19.25 56.81 -0.65
N ARG A 30 18.08 57.30 -0.25
CA ARG A 30 16.79 56.61 -0.16
C ARG A 30 16.26 56.35 -1.57
N ALA A 31 16.17 55.10 -2.00
CA ALA A 31 15.47 54.75 -3.24
C ALA A 31 14.53 53.56 -3.00
N LEU A 32 13.24 53.85 -3.10
CA LEU A 32 12.15 52.88 -3.19
C LEU A 32 12.35 52.01 -4.45
N MET A 33 12.57 50.71 -4.28
CA MET A 33 12.38 49.75 -5.36
C MET A 33 11.66 48.49 -4.87
N ARG A 34 10.66 48.13 -5.67
CA ARG A 34 9.64 47.11 -5.45
C ARG A 34 10.16 45.72 -5.89
N VAL A 35 10.03 44.72 -5.01
CA VAL A 35 9.48 43.33 -5.17
C VAL A 35 10.01 42.51 -6.39
N PRO A 36 10.56 41.28 -6.20
CA PRO A 36 9.69 40.14 -5.91
C PRO A 36 10.12 39.22 -4.78
N THR A 37 9.16 38.99 -3.89
CA THR A 37 9.05 37.85 -3.00
C THR A 37 9.28 36.56 -3.79
N LEU A 38 10.38 35.87 -3.49
CA LEU A 38 10.68 34.54 -4.01
C LEU A 38 9.60 33.59 -3.47
N LEU A 39 8.68 33.20 -4.34
CA LEU A 39 7.59 32.27 -4.06
C LEU A 39 8.20 30.90 -3.74
N LEU A 40 8.28 30.51 -2.46
CA LEU A 40 8.58 29.14 -2.08
C LEU A 40 7.47 28.25 -2.66
N LEU A 41 7.78 27.49 -3.71
CA LEU A 41 6.95 26.36 -4.14
C LEU A 41 7.00 25.30 -3.04
N ALA A 42 6.09 25.39 -2.08
CA ALA A 42 5.78 24.27 -1.21
C ALA A 42 5.24 23.15 -2.12
N SER A 43 6.06 22.13 -2.35
CA SER A 43 5.60 20.88 -2.98
C SER A 43 4.57 20.25 -2.04
N THR A 44 3.31 20.59 -2.22
CA THR A 44 2.19 19.85 -1.64
C THR A 44 2.23 18.46 -2.26
N HIS A 45 2.95 17.55 -1.62
CA HIS A 45 2.77 16.13 -1.85
C HIS A 45 1.34 15.84 -1.40
N ALA A 46 0.44 15.75 -2.37
CA ALA A 46 -0.84 15.11 -2.15
C ALA A 46 -0.52 13.68 -1.72
N PHE A 47 -0.55 13.43 -0.41
CA PHE A 47 -0.58 12.08 0.12
C PHE A 47 -1.84 11.45 -0.46
N GLY A 48 -1.67 10.66 -1.52
CA GLY A 48 -2.71 9.78 -2.02
C GLY A 48 -3.22 8.94 -0.84
N ALA A 49 -4.52 8.63 -0.88
CA ALA A 49 -5.16 7.52 -0.19
C ALA A 49 -4.17 6.62 0.58
N GLY A 50 -4.09 6.76 1.90
CA GLY A 50 -3.13 6.02 2.71
C GLY A 50 -3.33 4.52 2.56
N THR A 51 -2.24 3.79 2.33
CA THR A 51 -2.22 2.32 2.24
C THR A 51 -1.26 1.75 3.29
N HIS A 52 -1.47 0.50 3.67
CA HIS A 52 -0.52 -0.28 4.49
C HIS A 52 0.55 -0.97 3.65
N CYS A 53 0.56 -0.79 2.32
CA CYS A 53 1.59 -1.36 1.47
C CYS A 53 2.92 -0.61 1.63
N LEU A 54 3.99 -1.38 1.69
CA LEU A 54 5.35 -0.86 1.79
C LEU A 54 5.78 -0.26 0.43
N PRO A 55 6.79 0.62 0.40
CA PRO A 55 7.22 1.29 -0.85
C PRO A 55 7.65 0.35 -2.00
N HIS A 56 7.98 -0.91 -1.70
CA HIS A 56 8.39 -1.92 -2.68
C HIS A 56 7.28 -2.93 -3.01
N GLU A 57 6.08 -2.73 -2.46
CA GLU A 57 4.89 -3.53 -2.74
C GLU A 57 3.94 -2.75 -3.66
N SER A 58 3.24 -3.48 -4.51
CA SER A 58 2.10 -2.99 -5.28
C SER A 58 0.82 -3.09 -4.45
N VAL A 59 -0.06 -2.10 -4.58
CA VAL A 59 -1.40 -2.11 -3.99
C VAL A 59 -2.31 -2.96 -4.88
N ALA A 60 -2.64 -4.18 -4.45
CA ALA A 60 -3.66 -5.00 -5.12
C ALA A 60 -5.07 -4.56 -4.73
N PHE A 61 -5.25 -4.09 -3.51
CA PHE A 61 -6.49 -3.47 -3.02
C PHE A 61 -6.17 -2.53 -1.87
N SER A 62 -6.85 -1.39 -1.76
CA SER A 62 -6.80 -0.55 -0.57
C SER A 62 -8.03 0.33 -0.48
N CYS A 63 -8.56 0.52 0.72
CA CYS A 63 -9.57 1.56 0.95
C CYS A 63 -9.64 2.00 2.41
N SER A 64 -10.19 3.20 2.61
CA SER A 64 -10.55 3.69 3.93
C SER A 64 -11.97 3.25 4.29
N LEU A 65 -12.13 2.69 5.48
CA LEU A 65 -13.40 2.27 6.08
C LEU A 65 -13.98 3.40 6.95
N ALA A 66 -15.23 3.25 7.39
CA ALA A 66 -15.93 4.27 8.18
C ALA A 66 -15.27 4.62 9.53
N VAL A 67 -14.49 3.70 10.10
CA VAL A 67 -13.93 3.77 11.45
C VAL A 67 -12.47 4.24 11.50
N SER A 68 -12.04 5.07 10.54
CA SER A 68 -10.62 5.49 10.39
C SER A 68 -9.64 4.32 10.29
N LYS A 69 -10.13 3.16 9.86
CA LYS A 69 -9.33 1.97 9.56
C LYS A 69 -9.11 1.92 8.05
N VAL A 70 -7.96 1.43 7.68
CA VAL A 70 -7.57 1.14 6.31
C VAL A 70 -7.41 -0.36 6.19
N VAL A 71 -7.96 -0.90 5.11
CA VAL A 71 -7.63 -2.25 4.63
C VAL A 71 -6.70 -2.10 3.43
N SER A 72 -5.70 -2.96 3.34
CA SER A 72 -4.88 -3.09 2.13
C SER A 72 -4.51 -4.54 1.85
N VAL A 73 -4.53 -4.92 0.58
CA VAL A 73 -3.91 -6.13 0.04
C VAL A 73 -2.69 -5.69 -0.74
N CYS A 74 -1.53 -6.16 -0.32
CA CYS A 74 -0.22 -5.73 -0.78
C CYS A 74 0.52 -6.89 -1.42
N PHE A 75 0.97 -6.70 -2.64
CA PHE A 75 1.62 -7.72 -3.44
C PHE A 75 3.06 -7.31 -3.74
N ALA A 76 4.03 -8.18 -3.45
CA ALA A 76 5.39 -8.02 -3.93
C ALA A 76 5.67 -9.06 -5.02
N LYS A 77 6.15 -8.60 -6.18
CA LYS A 77 6.58 -9.47 -7.28
C LYS A 77 7.79 -10.31 -6.86
N ALA A 78 7.90 -11.50 -7.45
CA ALA A 78 9.09 -12.33 -7.30
C ALA A 78 10.32 -11.61 -7.89
N SER A 79 11.48 -11.88 -7.31
CA SER A 79 12.79 -11.44 -7.78
C SER A 79 13.79 -12.59 -7.62
N ASN A 80 14.99 -12.47 -8.19
CA ASN A 80 16.03 -13.49 -8.08
C ASN A 80 16.38 -13.87 -6.63
N ALA A 81 16.11 -12.99 -5.65
CA ALA A 81 16.42 -13.21 -4.24
C ALA A 81 15.19 -13.54 -3.37
N LYS A 82 13.97 -13.31 -3.85
CA LYS A 82 12.75 -13.42 -3.03
C LYS A 82 11.56 -13.92 -3.85
N PRO A 83 10.77 -14.88 -3.36
CA PRO A 83 9.54 -15.30 -4.02
C PRO A 83 8.50 -14.17 -4.01
N ALA A 84 7.46 -14.30 -4.83
CA ALA A 84 6.31 -13.41 -4.78
C ALA A 84 5.58 -13.55 -3.45
N THR A 85 5.05 -12.45 -2.93
CA THR A 85 4.36 -12.43 -1.63
C THR A 85 3.07 -11.64 -1.69
N LEU A 86 2.12 -12.00 -0.84
CA LEU A 86 0.84 -11.31 -0.71
C LEU A 86 0.51 -11.14 0.77
N PHE A 87 0.13 -9.92 1.17
CA PHE A 87 -0.24 -9.60 2.53
C PHE A 87 -1.56 -8.84 2.57
N TYR A 88 -2.45 -9.27 3.46
CA TYR A 88 -3.58 -8.50 3.94
C TYR A 88 -3.16 -7.73 5.20
N ARG A 89 -3.50 -6.43 5.25
CA ARG A 89 -3.25 -5.57 6.41
C ARG A 89 -4.48 -4.75 6.73
N PHE A 90 -4.87 -4.75 8.00
CA PHE A 90 -6.01 -3.99 8.49
C PHE A 90 -5.63 -3.25 9.76
N GLY A 91 -6.05 -1.99 9.90
CA GLY A 91 -5.80 -1.20 11.10
C GLY A 91 -5.84 0.29 10.82
N ARG A 92 -5.48 1.11 11.81
CA ARG A 92 -5.27 2.55 11.58
C ARG A 92 -4.08 2.76 10.65
N LEU A 93 -4.13 3.75 9.77
CA LEU A 93 -3.05 4.03 8.83
C LEU A 93 -1.69 4.14 9.56
N GLY A 94 -0.68 3.39 9.11
CA GLY A 94 0.65 3.32 9.74
C GLY A 94 0.76 2.43 10.98
N ALA A 95 -0.37 1.89 11.47
CA ALA A 95 -0.44 0.99 12.61
C ALA A 95 -1.41 -0.17 12.31
N PRO A 96 -1.00 -1.15 11.46
CA PRO A 96 -1.80 -2.33 11.21
C PRO A 96 -2.01 -3.13 12.50
N GLU A 97 -3.25 -3.52 12.76
CA GLU A 97 -3.70 -4.31 13.91
C GLU A 97 -3.80 -5.80 13.56
N LEU A 98 -3.99 -6.09 12.27
CA LEU A 98 -4.00 -7.43 11.71
C LEU A 98 -3.12 -7.44 10.47
N VAL A 99 -2.17 -8.38 10.43
CA VAL A 99 -1.33 -8.67 9.27
C VAL A 99 -1.46 -10.16 8.99
N PHE A 100 -1.81 -10.51 7.76
CA PHE A 100 -1.94 -11.90 7.34
C PHE A 100 -1.34 -12.11 5.95
N PRO A 101 -0.62 -13.22 5.72
CA PRO A 101 -0.05 -14.10 6.74
C PRO A 101 1.06 -13.37 7.53
N GLU A 102 1.49 -13.92 8.66
CA GLU A 102 2.58 -13.33 9.46
C GLU A 102 3.96 -13.52 8.78
N SER A 103 4.09 -14.55 7.95
CA SER A 103 5.33 -14.89 7.23
C SER A 103 5.18 -14.70 5.72
N PRO A 104 6.18 -14.13 5.02
CA PRO A 104 6.17 -14.01 3.57
C PRO A 104 6.25 -15.35 2.83
N ALA A 105 6.87 -16.36 3.43
CA ALA A 105 7.13 -17.64 2.79
C ALA A 105 5.81 -18.37 2.51
N GLY A 106 5.56 -18.70 1.25
CA GLY A 106 4.34 -19.38 0.83
C GLY A 106 3.06 -18.54 1.01
N SER A 107 3.19 -17.22 1.10
CA SER A 107 2.07 -16.34 1.45
C SER A 107 0.93 -16.37 0.43
N LEU A 108 1.23 -16.49 -0.87
CA LEU A 108 0.19 -16.62 -1.92
C LEU A 108 -0.71 -17.85 -1.70
N GLN A 109 -0.16 -18.96 -1.22
CA GLN A 109 -0.89 -20.20 -0.99
C GLN A 109 -1.82 -20.14 0.24
N ARG A 110 -1.75 -19.05 1.01
CA ARG A 110 -2.62 -18.78 2.16
C ARG A 110 -3.93 -18.09 1.76
N PHE A 111 -4.05 -17.67 0.50
CA PHE A 111 -5.24 -17.04 -0.04
C PHE A 111 -5.88 -17.93 -1.11
N ARG A 112 -7.15 -17.65 -1.40
CA ARG A 112 -7.90 -18.23 -2.50
C ARG A 112 -8.58 -17.12 -3.30
N TYR A 113 -8.61 -17.27 -4.61
CA TYR A 113 -9.15 -16.25 -5.52
C TYR A 113 -10.41 -16.77 -6.22
N ALA A 114 -11.46 -15.95 -6.24
CA ALA A 114 -12.67 -16.23 -7.00
C ALA A 114 -13.03 -15.02 -7.87
N HIS A 115 -13.51 -15.29 -9.09
CA HIS A 115 -13.98 -14.25 -9.99
C HIS A 115 -15.19 -14.73 -10.76
N TYR A 116 -16.26 -13.95 -10.71
CA TYR A 116 -17.48 -14.18 -11.45
C TYR A 116 -17.74 -13.01 -12.39
N PHE A 117 -17.96 -13.30 -13.66
CA PHE A 117 -18.25 -12.29 -14.66
C PHE A 117 -19.40 -12.73 -15.56
N ARG A 118 -20.37 -11.83 -15.74
CA ARG A 118 -21.41 -11.89 -16.76
C ARG A 118 -21.79 -10.48 -17.22
N TYR A 119 -22.68 -10.39 -18.19
CA TYR A 119 -23.26 -9.10 -18.57
C TYR A 119 -23.84 -8.40 -17.32
N GLN A 120 -23.38 -7.16 -17.08
CA GLN A 120 -23.75 -6.30 -15.95
C GLN A 120 -23.36 -6.79 -14.53
N VAL A 121 -22.63 -7.89 -14.37
CA VAL A 121 -22.14 -8.33 -13.06
C VAL A 121 -20.68 -8.75 -13.15
N ASP A 122 -19.85 -8.22 -12.26
CA ASP A 122 -18.42 -8.51 -12.18
C ASP A 122 -17.99 -8.49 -10.72
N ARG A 123 -17.70 -9.66 -10.16
CA ARG A 123 -17.45 -9.86 -8.73
C ARG A 123 -16.12 -10.56 -8.54
N THR A 124 -15.23 -9.96 -7.76
CA THR A 124 -13.91 -10.50 -7.47
C THR A 124 -13.74 -10.67 -5.97
N GLU A 125 -13.32 -11.83 -5.51
CA GLU A 125 -13.06 -12.12 -4.10
C GLU A 125 -11.65 -12.67 -3.89
N LEU A 126 -11.01 -12.22 -2.82
CA LEU A 126 -9.79 -12.79 -2.27
C LEU A 126 -10.09 -13.29 -0.84
N ASN A 127 -10.09 -14.61 -0.69
CA ASN A 127 -10.53 -15.31 0.51
C ASN A 127 -9.35 -15.86 1.30
N PHE A 128 -9.44 -15.83 2.63
CA PHE A 128 -8.49 -16.49 3.52
C PHE A 128 -9.08 -16.68 4.91
N SER A 129 -8.54 -17.63 5.67
CA SER A 129 -8.89 -17.87 7.06
C SER A 129 -7.76 -17.51 8.00
N ASN A 130 -8.11 -16.92 9.14
CA ASN A 130 -7.17 -16.65 10.23
C ASN A 130 -7.83 -16.89 11.58
N ALA A 131 -7.24 -17.75 12.41
CA ALA A 131 -7.73 -18.07 13.75
C ALA A 131 -9.23 -18.44 13.84
N GLY A 132 -9.74 -19.19 12.85
CA GLY A 132 -11.15 -19.60 12.79
C GLY A 132 -12.13 -18.52 12.33
N VAL A 133 -11.61 -17.39 11.83
CA VAL A 133 -12.38 -16.33 11.20
C VAL A 133 -12.09 -16.34 9.70
N GLU A 134 -13.16 -16.30 8.90
CA GLU A 134 -13.07 -16.22 7.45
C GLU A 134 -13.13 -14.76 6.99
N TYR A 135 -12.26 -14.42 6.04
CA TYR A 135 -12.15 -13.08 5.47
C TYR A 135 -12.30 -13.17 3.96
N SER A 136 -13.10 -12.27 3.38
CA SER A 136 -13.20 -12.09 1.94
C SER A 136 -13.03 -10.61 1.61
N VAL A 137 -11.96 -10.27 0.90
CA VAL A 137 -11.79 -8.93 0.32
C VAL A 137 -12.45 -8.93 -1.05
N PHE A 138 -13.42 -8.05 -1.25
CA PHE A 138 -14.27 -8.10 -2.45
C PHE A 138 -14.31 -6.78 -3.22
N ASP A 139 -14.47 -6.92 -4.54
CA ASP A 139 -14.80 -5.86 -5.47
C ASP A 139 -15.93 -6.31 -6.38
N ASP A 140 -17.13 -5.86 -6.04
CA ASP A 140 -18.37 -6.21 -6.68
C ASP A 140 -18.91 -5.03 -7.49
N TYR A 141 -19.22 -5.31 -8.75
CA TYR A 141 -20.04 -4.50 -9.62
C TYR A 141 -21.32 -5.26 -9.97
N ASP A 142 -22.45 -4.58 -9.79
CA ASP A 142 -23.75 -5.04 -10.22
C ASP A 142 -24.54 -3.87 -10.82
N GLY A 143 -24.81 -3.94 -12.12
CA GLY A 143 -25.45 -2.87 -12.88
C GLY A 143 -26.91 -2.62 -12.50
N GLU A 144 -27.56 -3.62 -11.89
CA GLU A 144 -28.96 -3.58 -11.47
C GLU A 144 -29.12 -3.05 -10.04
N GLU A 145 -28.07 -3.16 -9.21
CA GLU A 145 -28.10 -2.70 -7.82
C GLU A 145 -27.81 -1.19 -7.65
N ARG A 146 -28.20 -0.67 -6.48
CA ARG A 146 -27.85 0.69 -6.04
C ARG A 146 -27.35 0.66 -4.59
N PRO A 147 -26.08 1.03 -4.34
CA PRO A 147 -25.06 1.45 -5.30
C PRO A 147 -24.62 0.31 -6.23
N LYS A 148 -24.19 0.64 -7.46
CA LYS A 148 -23.70 -0.36 -8.43
C LYS A 148 -22.37 -1.02 -8.04
N TYR A 149 -21.65 -0.42 -7.10
CA TYR A 149 -20.37 -0.92 -6.64
C TYR A 149 -20.44 -1.15 -5.14
N ALA A 150 -20.08 -2.35 -4.70
CA ALA A 150 -19.84 -2.69 -3.32
C ALA A 150 -18.40 -3.22 -3.21
N ARG A 151 -17.60 -2.61 -2.33
CA ARG A 151 -16.18 -2.94 -2.15
C ARG A 151 -15.88 -2.93 -0.67
N GLY A 152 -15.11 -3.90 -0.19
CA GLY A 152 -14.80 -3.96 1.23
C GLY A 152 -14.22 -5.28 1.67
N VAL A 153 -14.43 -5.58 2.95
CA VAL A 153 -14.07 -6.85 3.56
C VAL A 153 -15.29 -7.44 4.23
N ARG A 154 -15.63 -8.68 3.89
CA ARG A 154 -16.59 -9.50 4.59
C ARG A 154 -15.85 -10.37 5.60
N VAL A 155 -16.30 -10.37 6.84
CA VAL A 155 -15.69 -11.09 7.95
C VAL A 155 -16.73 -12.00 8.57
N THR A 156 -16.49 -13.30 8.53
CA THR A 156 -17.39 -14.31 9.08
C THR A 156 -16.74 -14.99 10.28
N ALA A 157 -17.33 -14.78 11.46
CA ALA A 157 -16.87 -15.36 12.72
C ALA A 157 -18.04 -16.05 13.41
N ASN A 158 -17.85 -17.29 13.86
CA ASN A 158 -18.89 -18.10 14.52
C ASN A 158 -20.20 -18.18 13.72
N GLY A 159 -20.09 -18.29 12.39
CA GLY A 159 -21.24 -18.34 11.47
C GLY A 159 -21.97 -17.01 11.28
N LYS A 160 -21.49 -15.92 11.89
CA LYS A 160 -22.05 -14.58 11.72
C LYS A 160 -21.16 -13.75 10.81
N GLU A 161 -21.78 -13.18 9.78
CA GLU A 161 -21.13 -12.33 8.79
C GLU A 161 -21.24 -10.85 9.15
N HIS A 162 -20.17 -10.11 8.91
CA HIS A 162 -20.07 -8.68 9.07
C HIS A 162 -19.36 -8.06 7.86
N GLU A 163 -19.97 -7.06 7.24
CA GLU A 163 -19.38 -6.38 6.10
C GLU A 163 -18.80 -5.02 6.48
N LEU A 164 -17.55 -4.80 6.11
CA LEU A 164 -16.80 -3.56 6.29
C LEU A 164 -16.64 -2.90 4.93
N LEU A 165 -17.62 -2.08 4.57
CA LEU A 165 -17.63 -1.37 3.29
C LEU A 165 -16.62 -0.22 3.23
N CYS A 166 -15.93 -0.13 2.10
CA CYS A 166 -15.12 1.00 1.71
C CYS A 166 -15.95 2.29 1.67
N LYS A 167 -15.41 3.37 2.22
CA LYS A 167 -16.06 4.69 2.21
C LYS A 167 -15.41 5.68 1.26
N ARG A 168 -14.08 5.61 1.11
CA ARG A 168 -13.30 6.50 0.24
C ARG A 168 -11.97 5.85 -0.12
N ASP A 169 -11.20 6.52 -0.97
CA ASP A 169 -9.80 6.19 -1.23
C ASP A 169 -9.60 4.77 -1.77
N VAL A 170 -10.51 4.34 -2.66
CA VAL A 170 -10.56 2.96 -3.16
C VAL A 170 -9.58 2.79 -4.32
N ALA A 171 -8.59 1.93 -4.13
CA ALA A 171 -7.75 1.36 -5.18
C ALA A 171 -8.06 -0.14 -5.25
N SER A 172 -8.39 -0.66 -6.43
CA SER A 172 -8.68 -2.08 -6.61
C SER A 172 -8.11 -2.60 -7.92
N HIS A 173 -7.23 -3.57 -7.77
CA HIS A 173 -6.51 -4.30 -8.81
C HIS A 173 -6.60 -5.81 -8.53
N LEU A 174 -7.63 -6.26 -7.79
CA LEU A 174 -7.75 -7.65 -7.34
C LEU A 174 -7.70 -8.65 -8.50
N LYS A 175 -8.21 -8.27 -9.68
CA LYS A 175 -8.18 -9.10 -10.89
C LYS A 175 -6.76 -9.48 -11.35
N GLU A 176 -5.76 -8.67 -11.01
CA GLU A 176 -4.36 -8.96 -11.33
C GLU A 176 -3.82 -10.17 -10.54
N LEU A 177 -4.52 -10.59 -9.47
CA LEU A 177 -4.14 -11.74 -8.65
C LEU A 177 -4.59 -13.09 -9.24
N ALA A 178 -5.44 -13.10 -10.27
CA ALA A 178 -6.03 -14.31 -10.84
C ALA A 178 -4.99 -15.36 -11.28
N ALA A 179 -3.85 -14.93 -11.82
CA ALA A 179 -2.78 -15.81 -12.28
C ALA A 179 -1.78 -16.22 -11.18
N LEU A 180 -1.91 -15.65 -9.97
CA LEU A 180 -0.91 -15.73 -8.91
C LEU A 180 -1.41 -16.47 -7.67
N VAL A 181 -2.70 -16.33 -7.36
CA VAL A 181 -3.34 -16.90 -6.17
C VAL A 181 -4.11 -18.16 -6.59
N PRO A 182 -4.02 -19.26 -5.82
CA PRO A 182 -4.80 -20.46 -6.11
C PRO A 182 -6.30 -20.15 -6.16
N CYS A 183 -7.01 -20.75 -7.10
CA CYS A 183 -8.45 -20.55 -7.23
C CYS A 183 -9.23 -21.12 -6.04
N ASP A 184 -10.33 -20.45 -5.69
CA ASP A 184 -11.30 -20.88 -4.70
C ASP A 184 -12.40 -21.71 -5.36
N ALA A 185 -12.29 -23.03 -5.27
CA ALA A 185 -13.30 -23.96 -5.79
C ALA A 185 -14.58 -24.00 -4.93
N GLU A 186 -14.51 -23.53 -3.68
CA GLU A 186 -15.62 -23.58 -2.72
C GLU A 186 -16.40 -22.26 -2.67
N SER A 187 -15.86 -21.19 -3.29
CA SER A 187 -16.59 -19.93 -3.43
C SER A 187 -17.86 -20.11 -4.26
N GLY A 188 -18.96 -19.53 -3.79
CA GLY A 188 -20.22 -19.46 -4.54
C GLY A 188 -20.14 -18.66 -5.84
N LEU A 189 -19.03 -17.93 -6.07
CA LEU A 189 -18.74 -17.25 -7.33
C LEU A 189 -18.17 -18.18 -8.41
N THR A 190 -17.54 -19.29 -8.01
CA THR A 190 -16.86 -20.22 -8.91
C THR A 190 -17.81 -21.33 -9.37
N LEU A 191 -18.87 -20.95 -10.12
CA LEU A 191 -19.97 -21.86 -10.50
C LEU A 191 -19.54 -23.07 -11.37
N ASP A 192 -18.40 -22.97 -12.06
CA ASP A 192 -17.87 -24.01 -12.97
C ASP A 192 -16.58 -24.68 -12.44
N GLY A 193 -16.18 -24.40 -11.19
CA GLY A 193 -14.89 -24.81 -10.65
C GLY A 193 -13.71 -24.01 -11.20
N CYS A 194 -12.51 -24.34 -10.70
CA CYS A 194 -11.24 -23.74 -11.13
C CYS A 194 -10.80 -24.36 -12.46
N LYS A 195 -10.77 -23.57 -13.54
CA LYS A 195 -10.31 -23.99 -14.88
C LYS A 195 -8.88 -23.57 -15.15
#